data_AF-A0A7M3DNW0-F1
#
_entry.id   AF-A0A7M3DNW0-F1
#
_cell.length_a   1.000
_cell.length_b   1.000
_cell.length_c   1.000
_cell.angle_alpha   90.00
_cell.angle_beta   90.00
_cell.angle_gamma   90.00
#
_symmetry.space_group_name_H-M   'P 1'
#
loop_
_entity.id
_entity.type
_entity.pdbx_description
1 polymer ?
#
loop_
_entity_poly.entity_id
_entity_poly.type
_entity_poly.pdbx_seq_one_letter_code
_entity_poly.pdbx_strand_id
1 'polypeptide(L)'
;MRCTLYVALFLAAMSNGHAEDWKAKDSLSDDLVKYIDRYREVGGGVRILVQPGTDREATDYYKRIGPLLKFDFLNSSLDTLIAHLGYSEPRLVGGKIVFEGLAAADIEKLPSFTLMPRNVAEFSVLADAVENPAAFRALLSLSDFQQDALLASRFFAPKIATYYDPADVANPIDPDKIEPGWRKLIRLTPKRGSQADTDGIIRHLYLLFNIKQADVNIDPFAGKESANNQIIIVPKDQTTGDRVYFGVYQGKSIGYPITLFLKADFDLPGHVGISVPNAEDSKYFVPRACAECHGHSTNGLKGQPVGADDKPTEDFTTGIYRFAKPNYLDTDQWYDWRDFDYRGVSGSLNDVVFDGGRDTDSPDYSRAFDVIRKLNTTIALESVTAEADPATPTFSTLAARKWLALHQNSDTRKPYSVRSIGNENWNAANVDEMRLLRLLNNHCFRCHSSLRYNVFDKEAVEQRKREGVIEAFLNAQIPDGNGGFLPGNVMPQGRVLSVEEKNEILRLLGVVFP
;
A
#
# COMPACT_ATOMS: atom_id res chain seq x y z
N MET A 1 -31.05 -55.46 -1.35
CA MET A 1 -31.65 -55.31 -2.70
C MET A 1 -31.93 -53.82 -2.88
N ARG A 2 -31.12 -53.11 -3.69
CA ARG A 2 -31.38 -52.70 -5.09
C ARG A 2 -32.47 -51.60 -5.16
N CYS A 3 -32.39 -50.45 -5.83
CA CYS A 3 -31.50 -49.79 -6.81
C CYS A 3 -31.98 -48.29 -6.91
N THR A 4 -31.15 -47.25 -7.00
CA THR A 4 -30.56 -46.60 -8.22
C THR A 4 -31.61 -45.82 -9.07
N LEU A 5 -31.64 -44.46 -9.07
CA LEU A 5 -30.96 -43.48 -9.98
C LEU A 5 -31.84 -43.14 -11.23
N TYR A 6 -32.41 -41.93 -11.44
CA TYR A 6 -31.88 -40.69 -12.09
C TYR A 6 -32.64 -40.29 -13.38
N VAL A 7 -32.44 -39.00 -13.78
CA VAL A 7 -32.62 -38.34 -15.10
C VAL A 7 -34.02 -37.75 -15.37
N ALA A 8 -34.26 -36.50 -15.79
CA ALA A 8 -33.52 -35.25 -16.01
C ALA A 8 -34.50 -34.15 -16.52
N LEU A 9 -34.16 -32.87 -16.31
CA LEU A 9 -34.35 -31.64 -17.14
C LEU A 9 -35.66 -31.44 -17.98
N PHE A 10 -36.30 -30.25 -18.10
CA PHE A 10 -35.75 -28.95 -18.54
C PHE A 10 -36.86 -27.84 -18.57
N LEU A 11 -36.54 -26.59 -18.16
CA LEU A 11 -37.10 -25.24 -18.55
C LEU A 11 -38.61 -24.93 -18.29
N ALA A 12 -39.09 -23.75 -17.87
CA ALA A 12 -38.54 -22.40 -17.73
C ALA A 12 -39.48 -21.51 -16.87
N ALA A 13 -38.90 -20.55 -16.12
CA ALA A 13 -39.42 -19.20 -15.80
C ALA A 13 -38.43 -18.60 -14.77
N MET A 14 -37.47 -17.72 -15.09
CA MET A 14 -37.61 -16.35 -15.61
C MET A 14 -38.75 -15.59 -14.90
N SER A 15 -38.56 -15.31 -13.61
CA SER A 15 -39.14 -14.13 -12.97
C SER A 15 -38.27 -13.69 -11.80
N ASN A 16 -38.23 -12.38 -11.58
CA ASN A 16 -37.49 -11.66 -10.54
C ASN A 16 -37.83 -12.17 -9.13
N GLY A 17 -37.16 -13.24 -8.70
CA GLY A 17 -37.24 -13.79 -7.35
C GLY A 17 -36.16 -13.16 -6.50
N HIS A 18 -36.59 -12.36 -5.53
CA HIS A 18 -35.80 -11.85 -4.42
C HIS A 18 -34.81 -12.91 -3.91
N ALA A 19 -33.56 -12.51 -3.71
CA ALA A 19 -32.64 -13.23 -2.84
C ALA A 19 -33.40 -13.58 -1.56
N GLU A 20 -33.62 -14.87 -1.32
CA GLU A 20 -34.27 -15.33 -0.09
C GLU A 20 -33.58 -14.66 1.09
N ASP A 21 -34.41 -14.08 1.96
CA ASP A 21 -33.99 -13.31 3.11
C ASP A 21 -32.87 -14.02 3.88
N TRP A 22 -31.78 -13.29 4.01
CA TRP A 22 -30.62 -13.58 4.82
C TRP A 22 -31.02 -14.10 6.23
N LYS A 23 -30.96 -15.42 6.43
CA LYS A 23 -31.30 -16.12 7.68
C LYS A 23 -30.35 -15.88 8.86
N ALA A 24 -29.32 -15.05 8.73
CA ALA A 24 -28.49 -14.69 9.88
C ALA A 24 -29.21 -13.76 10.87
N LYS A 25 -30.34 -13.14 10.49
CA LYS A 25 -31.16 -12.38 11.44
C LYS A 25 -31.66 -13.24 12.60
N ASP A 26 -31.75 -14.56 12.42
CA ASP A 26 -32.20 -15.49 13.46
C ASP A 26 -31.10 -15.86 14.47
N SER A 27 -29.83 -15.54 14.19
CA SER A 27 -28.66 -15.88 15.03
C SER A 27 -27.86 -14.67 15.51
N LEU A 28 -28.24 -13.45 15.12
CA LEU A 28 -27.57 -12.21 15.50
C LEU A 28 -28.45 -11.42 16.48
N SER A 29 -27.84 -10.68 17.41
CA SER A 29 -28.60 -9.81 18.30
C SER A 29 -29.32 -8.70 17.51
N ASP A 30 -30.47 -8.24 18.00
CA ASP A 30 -31.24 -7.14 17.39
C ASP A 30 -30.41 -5.87 17.17
N ASP A 31 -29.46 -5.60 18.08
CA ASP A 31 -28.54 -4.45 17.97
C ASP A 31 -27.51 -4.66 16.86
N LEU A 32 -27.05 -5.88 16.64
CA LEU A 32 -26.16 -6.23 15.53
C LEU A 32 -26.90 -6.20 14.19
N VAL A 33 -28.16 -6.65 14.15
CA VAL A 33 -29.01 -6.52 12.96
C VAL A 33 -29.25 -5.06 12.62
N LYS A 34 -29.61 -4.21 13.60
CA LYS A 34 -29.74 -2.75 13.40
C LYS A 34 -28.43 -2.11 12.97
N TYR A 35 -27.29 -2.55 13.52
CA TYR A 35 -25.98 -2.04 13.11
C TYR A 35 -25.65 -2.45 11.68
N ILE A 36 -25.87 -3.71 11.28
CA ILE A 36 -25.65 -4.19 9.91
C ILE A 36 -26.59 -3.49 8.93
N ASP A 37 -27.86 -3.34 9.29
CA ASP A 37 -28.85 -2.64 8.46
C ASP A 37 -28.49 -1.15 8.35
N ARG A 38 -28.07 -0.48 9.43
CA ARG A 38 -27.52 0.88 9.39
C ARG A 38 -26.22 0.98 8.58
N TYR A 39 -25.34 -0.02 8.67
CA TYR A 39 -24.10 -0.07 7.90
C TYR A 39 -24.37 -0.32 6.40
N ARG A 40 -25.40 -1.10 6.08
CA ARG A 40 -25.92 -1.30 4.72
C ARG A 40 -26.59 -0.04 4.18
N GLU A 41 -27.42 0.64 4.97
CA GLU A 41 -28.15 1.85 4.60
C GLU A 41 -27.22 3.07 4.43
N VAL A 42 -26.22 3.22 5.30
CA VAL A 42 -25.25 4.32 5.24
C VAL A 42 -24.08 4.01 4.28
N GLY A 43 -23.91 2.73 3.91
CA GLY A 43 -22.70 2.22 3.26
C GLY A 43 -22.90 1.38 2.00
N GLY A 44 -24.10 1.07 1.51
CA GLY A 44 -24.27 0.26 0.29
C GLY A 44 -23.54 -1.10 0.32
N GLY A 45 -23.46 -1.75 1.49
CA GLY A 45 -22.80 -3.04 1.68
C GLY A 45 -21.41 -2.96 2.32
N VAL A 46 -20.74 -4.11 2.41
CA VAL A 46 -19.40 -4.30 2.99
C VAL A 46 -18.36 -3.52 2.18
N ARG A 47 -18.18 -2.22 2.46
CA ARG A 47 -17.16 -1.37 1.81
C ARG A 47 -15.77 -1.57 2.43
N ILE A 48 -15.21 -2.76 2.23
CA ILE A 48 -13.78 -3.01 2.48
C ILE A 48 -12.92 -2.52 1.29
N LEU A 49 -13.58 -2.17 0.20
CA LEU A 49 -12.97 -1.82 -1.07
C LEU A 49 -12.51 -0.36 -1.09
N VAL A 50 -11.29 -0.16 -1.57
CA VAL A 50 -10.76 1.15 -1.93
C VAL A 50 -11.63 1.74 -3.04
N GLN A 51 -12.07 2.99 -2.91
CA GLN A 51 -12.81 3.67 -3.97
C GLN A 51 -11.88 3.89 -5.16
N PRO A 52 -12.25 3.41 -6.36
CA PRO A 52 -11.37 3.48 -7.52
C PRO A 52 -11.15 4.94 -7.97
N GLY A 53 -12.12 5.84 -7.81
CA GLY A 53 -12.10 7.17 -8.44
C GLY A 53 -12.47 7.10 -9.92
N THR A 54 -12.21 8.17 -10.68
CA THR A 54 -12.51 8.23 -12.12
C THR A 54 -11.43 8.98 -12.92
N ASP A 55 -11.40 8.79 -14.25
CA ASP A 55 -10.53 9.53 -15.17
C ASP A 55 -10.67 11.06 -15.04
N ARG A 56 -11.92 11.53 -14.88
CA ARG A 56 -12.22 12.96 -14.72
C ARG A 56 -11.61 13.51 -13.44
N GLU A 57 -11.80 12.81 -12.32
CA GLU A 57 -11.22 13.19 -11.02
C GLU A 57 -9.69 13.29 -11.09
N ALA A 58 -9.04 12.28 -11.69
CA ALA A 58 -7.60 12.25 -11.88
C ALA A 58 -7.10 13.42 -12.74
N THR A 59 -7.81 13.72 -13.82
CA THR A 59 -7.49 14.82 -14.72
C THR A 59 -7.63 16.17 -14.02
N ASP A 60 -8.75 16.40 -13.33
CA ASP A 60 -9.03 17.65 -12.61
C ASP A 60 -8.00 17.86 -11.49
N TYR A 61 -7.64 16.78 -10.78
CA TYR A 61 -6.56 16.79 -9.79
C TYR A 61 -5.20 17.16 -10.40
N TYR A 62 -4.77 16.52 -11.50
CA TYR A 62 -3.49 16.86 -12.12
C TYR A 62 -3.44 18.30 -12.66
N LYS A 63 -4.55 18.80 -13.21
CA LYS A 63 -4.68 20.21 -13.61
C LYS A 63 -4.55 21.16 -12.42
N ARG A 64 -5.09 20.79 -11.27
CA ARG A 64 -4.98 21.57 -10.03
C ARG A 64 -3.55 21.61 -9.50
N ILE A 65 -2.89 20.46 -9.37
CA ILE A 65 -1.58 20.38 -8.72
C ILE A 65 -0.44 20.87 -9.62
N GLY A 66 -0.59 20.83 -10.94
CA GLY A 66 0.48 21.21 -11.87
C GLY A 66 0.97 22.64 -11.65
N PRO A 67 0.09 23.67 -11.64
CA PRO A 67 0.47 25.03 -11.29
C PRO A 67 0.99 25.16 -9.85
N LEU A 68 0.43 24.41 -8.88
CA LEU A 68 0.86 24.46 -7.48
C LEU A 68 2.29 23.95 -7.29
N LEU A 69 2.69 22.96 -8.08
CA LEU A 69 4.03 22.36 -8.07
C LEU A 69 4.95 22.94 -9.14
N LYS A 70 4.45 23.84 -9.99
CA LYS A 70 5.11 24.38 -11.18
C LYS A 70 5.69 23.28 -12.09
N PHE A 71 4.92 22.21 -12.26
CA PHE A 71 5.29 21.04 -13.04
C PHE A 71 4.10 20.57 -13.88
N ASP A 72 4.30 20.38 -15.19
CA ASP A 72 3.23 19.93 -16.08
C ASP A 72 3.03 18.41 -15.98
N PHE A 73 2.21 17.98 -15.02
CA PHE A 73 1.95 16.56 -14.80
C PHE A 73 1.39 15.87 -16.03
N LEU A 74 0.38 16.45 -16.70
CA LEU A 74 -0.37 15.78 -17.76
C LEU A 74 0.48 15.47 -19.00
N ASN A 75 1.57 16.21 -19.20
CA ASN A 75 2.52 15.97 -20.30
C ASN A 75 3.89 15.50 -19.80
N SER A 76 3.98 15.01 -18.56
CA SER A 76 5.24 14.58 -17.96
C SER A 76 5.57 13.10 -18.21
N SER A 77 6.85 12.77 -18.07
CA SER A 77 7.35 11.44 -17.82
C SER A 77 8.08 11.39 -16.48
N LEU A 78 8.42 10.19 -16.01
CA LEU A 78 9.24 10.06 -14.81
C LEU A 78 10.62 10.73 -15.00
N ASP A 79 11.18 10.68 -16.20
CA ASP A 79 12.42 11.38 -16.53
C ASP A 79 12.30 12.90 -16.44
N THR A 80 11.18 13.50 -16.90
CA THR A 80 10.99 14.96 -16.75
C THR A 80 10.85 15.37 -15.29
N LEU A 81 10.24 14.52 -14.44
CA LEU A 81 10.15 14.77 -13.00
C LEU A 81 11.53 14.69 -12.32
N ILE A 82 12.32 13.68 -12.66
CA ILE A 82 13.70 13.53 -12.15
C ILE A 82 14.58 14.71 -12.61
N ALA A 83 14.39 15.18 -13.84
CA ALA A 83 15.07 16.36 -14.35
C ALA A 83 14.63 17.65 -13.63
N HIS A 84 13.33 17.78 -13.32
CA HIS A 84 12.82 18.92 -12.52
C HIS A 84 13.44 18.97 -11.11
N LEU A 85 13.70 17.80 -10.51
CA LEU A 85 14.46 17.67 -9.25
C LEU A 85 15.98 17.88 -9.42
N GLY A 86 16.49 17.98 -10.64
CA GLY A 86 17.88 18.29 -10.98
C GLY A 86 18.83 17.09 -11.06
N TYR A 87 18.33 15.85 -11.08
CA TYR A 87 19.19 14.66 -11.18
C TYR A 87 19.47 14.25 -12.63
N SER A 88 18.74 14.80 -13.59
CA SER A 88 19.00 14.64 -15.02
C SER A 88 18.70 15.94 -15.78
N GLU A 89 19.13 16.04 -17.03
CA GLU A 89 18.84 17.15 -17.93
C GLU A 89 18.34 16.64 -19.28
N PRO A 90 17.29 17.27 -19.87
CA PRO A 90 16.88 16.96 -21.23
C PRO A 90 17.90 17.49 -22.24
N ARG A 91 18.23 16.67 -23.24
CA ARG A 91 19.13 17.00 -24.35
C ARG A 91 18.51 16.56 -25.66
N LEU A 92 18.64 17.40 -26.69
CA LEU A 92 18.19 17.04 -28.03
C LEU A 92 19.31 16.31 -28.78
N VAL A 93 19.16 15.01 -28.99
CA VAL A 93 20.12 14.18 -29.73
C VAL A 93 19.41 13.55 -30.93
N GLY A 94 19.83 13.93 -32.15
CA GLY A 94 19.24 13.41 -33.38
C GLY A 94 17.72 13.67 -33.51
N GLY A 95 17.23 14.80 -32.98
CA GLY A 95 15.81 15.15 -33.01
C GLY A 95 14.94 14.47 -31.94
N LYS A 96 15.54 13.70 -31.02
CA LYS A 96 14.85 13.09 -29.87
C LYS A 96 15.35 13.71 -28.57
N ILE A 97 14.45 13.89 -27.61
CA ILE A 97 14.82 14.27 -26.25
C ILE A 97 15.33 13.01 -25.55
N VAL A 98 16.57 13.07 -25.07
CA VAL A 98 17.17 12.08 -24.17
C VAL A 98 17.46 12.77 -22.84
N PHE A 99 17.46 12.01 -21.74
CA PHE A 99 17.78 12.54 -20.42
C PHE A 99 19.17 12.07 -20.02
N GLU A 100 20.05 13.02 -19.79
CA GLU A 100 21.42 12.76 -19.38
C GLU A 100 21.60 13.04 -17.89
N GLY A 101 22.42 12.26 -17.19
CA GLY A 101 22.55 12.33 -15.73
C GLY A 101 22.19 11.00 -15.07
N LEU A 102 21.40 11.07 -14.02
CA LEU A 102 20.77 9.91 -13.37
C LEU A 102 19.32 9.80 -13.87
N ALA A 103 19.07 9.04 -14.93
CA ALA A 103 17.75 8.93 -15.55
C ALA A 103 16.82 7.97 -14.78
N ALA A 104 15.51 7.96 -15.09
CA ALA A 104 14.53 7.05 -14.49
C ALA A 104 14.94 5.58 -14.63
N ALA A 105 15.47 5.21 -15.79
CA ALA A 105 15.96 3.87 -16.07
C ALA A 105 17.15 3.46 -15.20
N ASP A 106 18.06 4.39 -14.87
CA ASP A 106 19.18 4.14 -13.97
C ASP A 106 18.66 3.97 -12.53
N ILE A 107 17.77 4.87 -12.11
CA ILE A 107 17.15 4.81 -10.77
C ILE A 107 16.38 3.52 -10.58
N GLU A 108 15.68 3.00 -11.58
CA GLU A 108 14.98 1.71 -11.50
C GLU A 108 15.97 0.54 -11.40
N LYS A 109 16.95 0.48 -12.30
CA LYS A 109 17.86 -0.66 -12.49
C LYS A 109 18.94 -0.80 -11.42
N LEU A 110 19.58 0.29 -11.01
CA LEU A 110 20.82 0.22 -10.22
C LEU A 110 20.56 -0.26 -8.77
N PRO A 111 21.47 -1.03 -8.15
CA PRO A 111 21.32 -1.41 -6.73
C PRO A 111 21.19 -0.19 -5.81
N SER A 112 20.44 -0.33 -4.70
CA SER A 112 20.19 0.78 -3.77
C SER A 112 21.48 1.43 -3.26
N PHE A 113 22.46 0.63 -2.84
CA PHE A 113 23.74 1.17 -2.33
C PHE A 113 24.59 1.84 -3.41
N THR A 114 24.45 1.46 -4.68
CA THR A 114 25.09 2.17 -5.80
C THR A 114 24.51 3.57 -5.94
N LEU A 115 23.20 3.75 -5.74
CA LEU A 115 22.54 5.06 -5.81
C LEU A 115 22.87 6.00 -4.63
N MET A 116 23.49 5.49 -3.56
CA MET A 116 23.79 6.24 -2.33
C MET A 116 25.30 6.28 -2.03
N PRO A 117 26.11 6.89 -2.90
CA PRO A 117 27.56 6.93 -2.72
C PRO A 117 27.95 7.78 -1.50
N ARG A 118 28.81 7.26 -0.65
CA ARG A 118 29.28 7.94 0.59
C ARG A 118 30.64 8.60 0.44
N ASN A 119 31.40 8.19 -0.57
CA ASN A 119 32.77 8.63 -0.82
C ASN A 119 33.04 8.68 -2.33
N VAL A 120 34.21 9.20 -2.71
CA VAL A 120 34.59 9.40 -4.11
C VAL A 120 34.62 8.08 -4.88
N ALA A 121 35.10 6.99 -4.27
CA ALA A 121 35.17 5.69 -4.92
C ALA A 121 33.78 5.12 -5.23
N GLU A 122 32.86 5.17 -4.25
CA GLU A 122 31.46 4.77 -4.46
C GLU A 122 30.76 5.65 -5.50
N PHE A 123 31.06 6.96 -5.52
CA PHE A 123 30.52 7.88 -6.54
C PHE A 123 31.03 7.54 -7.94
N SER A 124 32.31 7.19 -8.09
CA SER A 124 32.85 6.72 -9.37
C SER A 124 32.13 5.46 -9.85
N VAL A 125 31.85 4.51 -8.95
CA VAL A 125 31.08 3.30 -9.28
C VAL A 125 29.68 3.65 -9.78
N LEU A 126 28.98 4.57 -9.12
CA LEU A 126 27.68 5.06 -9.61
C LEU A 126 27.80 5.69 -10.99
N ALA A 127 28.76 6.61 -11.15
CA ALA A 127 28.97 7.33 -12.40
C ALA A 127 29.30 6.40 -13.57
N ASP A 128 30.01 5.30 -13.34
CA ASP A 128 30.33 4.31 -14.38
C ASP A 128 29.18 3.33 -14.67
N ALA A 129 28.19 3.24 -13.77
CA ALA A 129 27.08 2.31 -13.89
C ALA A 129 25.85 2.90 -14.63
N VAL A 130 25.75 4.22 -14.74
CA VAL A 130 24.67 4.90 -15.48
C VAL A 130 24.88 4.83 -16.99
N GLU A 131 23.83 5.08 -17.77
CA GLU A 131 23.87 5.00 -19.23
C GLU A 131 24.87 5.97 -19.89
N ASN A 132 25.02 7.20 -19.37
CA ASN A 132 25.99 8.19 -19.87
C ASN A 132 26.90 8.71 -18.74
N PRO A 133 28.04 8.02 -18.46
CA PRO A 133 28.96 8.38 -17.40
C PRO A 133 29.57 9.78 -17.49
N ALA A 134 29.77 10.29 -18.71
CA ALA A 134 30.37 11.60 -18.92
C ALA A 134 29.39 12.72 -18.57
N ALA A 135 28.15 12.61 -19.03
CA ALA A 135 27.13 13.60 -18.72
C ALA A 135 26.71 13.57 -17.24
N PHE A 136 26.65 12.38 -16.63
CA PHE A 136 26.45 12.26 -15.18
C PHE A 136 27.50 13.02 -14.38
N ARG A 137 28.79 12.87 -14.71
CA ARG A 137 29.87 13.61 -14.02
C ARG A 137 29.87 15.11 -14.28
N ALA A 138 29.34 15.53 -15.43
CA ALA A 138 29.20 16.95 -15.74
C ALA A 138 28.06 17.60 -14.93
N LEU A 139 26.99 16.84 -14.65
CA LEU A 139 25.80 17.34 -13.95
C LEU A 139 25.85 17.18 -12.43
N LEU A 140 26.38 16.05 -11.97
CA LEU A 140 26.30 15.59 -10.59
C LEU A 140 27.69 15.39 -9.98
N SER A 141 27.72 15.53 -8.66
CA SER A 141 28.89 15.41 -7.81
C SER A 141 28.55 14.59 -6.56
N LEU A 142 29.56 14.13 -5.83
CA LEU A 142 29.33 13.41 -4.57
C LEU A 142 28.48 14.21 -3.57
N SER A 143 28.63 15.55 -3.51
CA SER A 143 27.85 16.39 -2.60
C SER A 143 26.35 16.37 -2.88
N ASP A 144 25.93 16.03 -4.10
CA ASP A 144 24.50 15.94 -4.46
C ASP A 144 23.82 14.68 -3.86
N PHE A 145 24.59 13.74 -3.32
CA PHE A 145 24.11 12.52 -2.67
C PHE A 145 24.33 12.52 -1.15
N GLN A 146 25.08 13.49 -0.63
CA GLN A 146 25.37 13.59 0.80
C GLN A 146 24.13 14.05 1.58
N GLN A 147 24.20 13.91 2.91
CA GLN A 147 23.10 14.29 3.82
C GLN A 147 21.78 13.58 3.49
N ASP A 148 21.87 12.34 3.00
CA ASP A 148 20.73 11.52 2.61
C ASP A 148 19.88 12.14 1.50
N ALA A 149 20.43 13.02 0.64
CA ALA A 149 19.69 13.66 -0.46
C ALA A 149 18.98 12.64 -1.37
N LEU A 150 19.58 11.46 -1.52
CA LEU A 150 18.96 10.27 -2.08
C LEU A 150 19.00 9.14 -1.04
N LEU A 151 17.84 8.55 -0.76
CA LEU A 151 17.74 7.26 -0.05
C LEU A 151 17.07 6.23 -0.94
N ALA A 152 17.58 5.00 -0.95
CA ALA A 152 17.08 3.90 -1.77
C ALA A 152 16.98 2.62 -0.95
N SER A 153 15.85 1.91 -1.03
CA SER A 153 15.66 0.62 -0.38
C SER A 153 14.84 -0.31 -1.25
N ARG A 154 15.30 -1.55 -1.39
CA ARG A 154 14.60 -2.68 -1.99
C ARG A 154 14.08 -3.58 -0.88
N PHE A 155 12.83 -4.01 -0.99
CA PHE A 155 12.19 -4.82 0.05
C PHE A 155 11.07 -5.70 -0.49
N PHE A 156 10.77 -6.75 0.26
CA PHE A 156 9.61 -7.61 0.05
C PHE A 156 8.32 -6.84 0.30
N ALA A 157 7.40 -6.89 -0.66
CA ALA A 157 6.17 -6.12 -0.68
C ALA A 157 4.95 -7.02 -0.91
N PRO A 158 4.55 -7.81 0.09
CA PRO A 158 3.50 -8.80 -0.09
C PRO A 158 2.11 -8.19 -0.39
N LYS A 159 1.91 -6.88 -0.16
CA LYS A 159 0.62 -6.22 -0.42
C LYS A 159 0.23 -6.18 -1.90
N ILE A 160 1.19 -6.28 -2.83
CA ILE A 160 0.91 -6.16 -4.27
C ILE A 160 0.67 -7.51 -4.98
N ALA A 161 0.65 -8.62 -4.26
CA ALA A 161 0.39 -9.92 -4.88
C ALA A 161 -1.11 -10.19 -5.05
N THR A 162 -1.40 -11.13 -5.95
CA THR A 162 -2.74 -11.60 -6.27
C THR A 162 -3.01 -12.87 -5.45
N TYR A 163 -4.10 -12.90 -4.67
CA TYR A 163 -4.43 -14.05 -3.79
C TYR A 163 -5.61 -14.89 -4.28
N TYR A 164 -5.92 -14.80 -5.57
CA TYR A 164 -6.93 -15.63 -6.20
C TYR A 164 -6.48 -15.96 -7.62
N ASP A 165 -7.05 -17.02 -8.18
CA ASP A 165 -6.89 -17.34 -9.60
C ASP A 165 -8.05 -16.71 -10.39
N PRO A 166 -7.81 -15.78 -11.33
CA PRO A 166 -8.88 -15.24 -12.18
C PRO A 166 -9.61 -16.31 -13.00
N ALA A 167 -8.96 -17.44 -13.29
CA ALA A 167 -9.59 -18.56 -13.97
C ALA A 167 -10.43 -19.45 -13.03
N ASP A 168 -10.22 -19.32 -11.71
CA ASP A 168 -10.89 -20.11 -10.68
C ASP A 168 -11.18 -19.26 -9.43
N VAL A 169 -11.97 -18.20 -9.62
CA VAL A 169 -12.33 -17.25 -8.55
C VAL A 169 -13.05 -17.90 -7.36
N ALA A 170 -13.58 -19.11 -7.55
CA ALA A 170 -14.28 -19.85 -6.52
C ALA A 170 -13.33 -20.57 -5.55
N ASN A 171 -12.07 -20.79 -5.95
CA ASN A 171 -11.09 -21.50 -5.14
C ASN A 171 -9.94 -20.57 -4.72
N PRO A 172 -9.48 -20.66 -3.46
CA PRO A 172 -8.35 -19.86 -2.99
C PRO A 172 -7.09 -20.28 -3.74
N ILE A 173 -6.23 -19.32 -4.09
CA ILE A 173 -4.93 -19.67 -4.62
C ILE A 173 -4.14 -20.44 -3.56
N ASP A 174 -3.43 -21.48 -3.99
CA ASP A 174 -2.43 -22.15 -3.17
C ASP A 174 -1.40 -21.10 -2.69
N PRO A 175 -1.16 -20.94 -1.38
CA PRO A 175 -0.21 -19.97 -0.88
C PRO A 175 1.19 -20.09 -1.50
N ASP A 176 1.60 -21.31 -1.84
CA ASP A 176 2.91 -21.58 -2.44
C ASP A 176 2.95 -21.22 -3.95
N LYS A 177 1.80 -20.84 -4.54
CA LYS A 177 1.68 -20.33 -5.92
C LYS A 177 1.46 -18.82 -6.00
N ILE A 178 1.31 -18.13 -4.87
CA ILE A 178 1.20 -16.67 -4.86
C ILE A 178 2.51 -16.09 -5.35
N GLU A 179 2.46 -15.29 -6.42
CA GLU A 179 3.63 -14.58 -6.90
C GLU A 179 4.04 -13.46 -5.92
N PRO A 180 5.24 -13.52 -5.31
CA PRO A 180 5.74 -12.49 -4.41
C PRO A 180 5.89 -11.12 -5.07
N GLY A 181 5.37 -10.10 -4.38
CA GLY A 181 5.62 -8.71 -4.69
C GLY A 181 6.91 -8.19 -4.08
N TRP A 182 7.59 -7.32 -4.80
CA TRP A 182 8.83 -6.64 -4.42
C TRP A 182 8.72 -5.17 -4.77
N ARG A 183 9.33 -4.31 -3.95
CA ARG A 183 9.33 -2.88 -4.16
C ARG A 183 10.72 -2.30 -4.03
N LYS A 184 10.97 -1.25 -4.80
CA LYS A 184 12.10 -0.36 -4.60
C LYS A 184 11.56 1.04 -4.33
N LEU A 185 11.84 1.57 -3.15
CA LEU A 185 11.49 2.92 -2.75
C LEU A 185 12.72 3.81 -2.81
N ILE A 186 12.57 4.95 -3.48
CA ILE A 186 13.55 6.01 -3.55
C ILE A 186 12.96 7.26 -2.89
N ARG A 187 13.72 7.93 -2.03
CA ARG A 187 13.42 9.30 -1.58
C ARG A 187 14.44 10.24 -2.23
N LEU A 188 13.97 11.24 -2.97
CA LEU A 188 14.80 12.29 -3.59
C LEU A 188 14.46 13.65 -2.98
N THR A 189 15.46 14.38 -2.49
CA THR A 189 15.33 15.82 -2.25
C THR A 189 15.74 16.59 -3.50
N PRO A 190 15.10 17.73 -3.84
CA PRO A 190 15.56 18.58 -4.94
C PRO A 190 17.05 18.91 -4.80
N LYS A 191 17.81 18.74 -5.89
CA LYS A 191 19.22 19.14 -5.94
C LYS A 191 19.33 20.65 -5.81
N ARG A 192 20.33 21.15 -5.09
CA ARG A 192 20.55 22.59 -4.97
C ARG A 192 20.72 23.24 -6.35
N GLY A 193 19.97 24.32 -6.59
CA GLY A 193 19.99 25.04 -7.87
C GLY A 193 19.20 24.36 -9.01
N SER A 194 18.53 23.23 -8.76
CA SER A 194 17.52 22.67 -9.66
C SER A 194 16.32 23.60 -9.80
N GLN A 195 15.45 23.32 -10.78
CA GLN A 195 14.20 24.05 -10.94
C GLN A 195 13.30 23.87 -9.70
N ALA A 196 13.13 22.64 -9.20
CA ALA A 196 12.35 22.37 -7.99
C ALA A 196 12.90 23.07 -6.73
N ASP A 197 14.22 23.18 -6.60
CA ASP A 197 14.84 23.91 -5.48
C ASP A 197 14.59 25.42 -5.60
N THR A 198 14.78 25.98 -6.80
CA THR A 198 14.51 27.40 -7.11
C THR A 198 13.06 27.76 -6.85
N ASP A 199 12.14 26.87 -7.22
CA ASP A 199 10.72 27.07 -6.96
C ASP A 199 10.37 26.99 -5.48
N GLY A 200 11.17 26.26 -4.69
CA GLY A 200 11.03 26.22 -3.23
C GLY A 200 9.78 25.48 -2.75
N ILE A 201 9.12 24.71 -3.61
CA ILE A 201 7.83 24.07 -3.30
C ILE A 201 8.03 22.65 -2.79
N ILE A 202 8.90 21.85 -3.41
CA ILE A 202 9.06 20.43 -3.09
C ILE A 202 10.09 20.26 -1.97
N ARG A 203 9.73 19.52 -0.93
CA ARG A 203 10.66 19.10 0.12
C ARG A 203 11.40 17.84 -0.29
N HIS A 204 10.64 16.81 -0.67
CA HIS A 204 11.16 15.57 -1.22
C HIS A 204 10.07 14.83 -1.99
N LEU A 205 10.50 13.88 -2.81
CA LEU A 205 9.69 12.93 -3.56
C LEU A 205 9.97 11.53 -3.04
N TYR A 206 8.93 10.73 -2.81
CA TYR A 206 9.01 9.28 -2.77
C TYR A 206 8.63 8.72 -4.14
N LEU A 207 9.47 7.84 -4.68
CA LEU A 207 9.27 7.12 -5.93
C LEU A 207 9.34 5.62 -5.66
N LEU A 208 8.30 4.89 -6.05
CA LEU A 208 8.13 3.48 -5.75
C LEU A 208 7.98 2.68 -7.04
N PHE A 209 8.89 1.74 -7.26
CA PHE A 209 8.83 0.75 -8.33
C PHE A 209 8.21 -0.54 -7.80
N ASN A 210 7.23 -1.10 -8.51
CA ASN A 210 6.53 -2.33 -8.13
C ASN A 210 6.90 -3.47 -9.09
N ILE A 211 7.46 -4.55 -8.54
CA ILE A 211 7.93 -5.70 -9.31
C ILE A 211 7.35 -6.98 -8.73
N LYS A 212 7.08 -7.97 -9.59
CA LYS A 212 6.64 -9.31 -9.19
C LYS A 212 7.64 -10.37 -9.67
N GLN A 213 7.88 -11.39 -8.85
CA GLN A 213 8.80 -12.47 -9.19
C GLN A 213 8.34 -13.80 -8.59
N ALA A 214 7.76 -14.65 -9.44
CA ALA A 214 7.28 -15.97 -9.06
C ALA A 214 8.39 -16.90 -8.53
N ASP A 215 9.56 -16.91 -9.17
CA ASP A 215 10.69 -17.72 -8.68
C ASP A 215 11.44 -16.94 -7.59
N VAL A 216 11.17 -17.31 -6.34
CA VAL A 216 11.74 -16.71 -5.14
C VAL A 216 13.26 -16.74 -5.07
N ASN A 217 13.93 -17.60 -5.85
CA ASN A 217 15.39 -17.74 -5.88
C ASN A 217 16.06 -16.86 -6.95
N ILE A 218 15.28 -16.20 -7.81
CA ILE A 218 15.79 -15.24 -8.79
C ILE A 218 15.76 -13.84 -8.18
N ASP A 219 16.79 -13.02 -8.41
CA ASP A 219 16.76 -11.61 -8.05
C ASP A 219 15.56 -10.92 -8.73
N PRO A 220 14.57 -10.42 -7.97
CA PRO A 220 13.37 -9.81 -8.53
C PRO A 220 13.67 -8.51 -9.29
N PHE A 221 14.80 -7.84 -9.03
CA PHE A 221 15.16 -6.56 -9.67
C PHE A 221 16.08 -6.73 -10.88
N ALA A 222 16.67 -7.92 -11.08
CA ALA A 222 17.58 -8.16 -12.19
C ALA A 222 16.82 -8.31 -13.51
N GLY A 223 17.00 -7.34 -14.41
CA GLY A 223 16.45 -7.39 -15.78
C GLY A 223 14.93 -7.30 -15.87
N LYS A 224 14.26 -6.95 -14.77
CA LYS A 224 12.80 -6.73 -14.73
C LYS A 224 12.47 -5.25 -14.77
N GLU A 225 11.39 -4.95 -15.48
CA GLU A 225 10.76 -3.64 -15.47
C GLU A 225 9.66 -3.60 -14.41
N SER A 226 9.55 -2.46 -13.75
CA SER A 226 8.47 -2.14 -12.83
C SER A 226 7.13 -2.11 -13.56
N ALA A 227 6.15 -2.85 -13.04
CA ALA A 227 4.81 -2.92 -13.63
C ALA A 227 4.06 -1.57 -13.56
N ASN A 228 4.39 -0.76 -12.55
CA ASN A 228 3.88 0.60 -12.37
C ASN A 228 4.75 1.36 -11.37
N ASN A 229 4.80 2.68 -11.54
CA ASN A 229 5.66 3.55 -10.77
C ASN A 229 4.82 4.58 -10.04
N GLN A 230 4.80 4.52 -8.71
CA GLN A 230 3.97 5.42 -7.90
C GLN A 230 4.85 6.51 -7.30
N ILE A 231 4.32 7.72 -7.20
CA ILE A 231 4.99 8.82 -6.53
C ILE A 231 4.15 9.46 -5.43
N ILE A 232 4.84 9.96 -4.42
CA ILE A 232 4.31 10.86 -3.40
C ILE A 232 5.27 12.05 -3.29
N ILE A 233 4.82 13.24 -3.67
CA ILE A 233 5.56 14.49 -3.48
C ILE A 233 5.12 15.11 -2.16
N VAL A 234 6.09 15.47 -1.33
CA VAL A 234 5.88 16.18 -0.07
C VAL A 234 6.30 17.63 -0.25
N PRO A 235 5.41 18.62 -0.06
CA PRO A 235 5.77 20.03 -0.18
C PRO A 235 6.56 20.55 1.04
N LYS A 236 7.30 21.66 0.86
CA LYS A 236 8.04 22.37 1.91
C LYS A 236 7.06 23.04 2.88
N ASP A 237 6.09 23.77 2.36
CA ASP A 237 4.98 24.35 3.14
C ASP A 237 3.79 23.39 3.13
N GLN A 238 3.23 23.14 4.31
CA GLN A 238 2.11 22.25 4.52
C GLN A 238 0.98 22.91 5.31
N THR A 239 1.11 24.18 5.67
CA THR A 239 0.30 24.80 6.73
C THR A 239 -1.21 24.80 6.44
N THR A 240 -1.62 24.93 5.17
CA THR A 240 -3.06 25.04 4.81
C THR A 240 -3.49 24.22 3.59
N GLY A 241 -2.55 23.67 2.81
CA GLY A 241 -2.81 22.96 1.55
C GLY A 241 -2.79 21.43 1.65
N ASP A 242 -2.57 20.78 0.51
CA ASP A 242 -2.30 19.34 0.45
C ASP A 242 -1.03 19.01 1.24
N ARG A 243 -1.06 17.91 2.00
CA ARG A 243 0.14 17.42 2.70
C ARG A 243 1.02 16.56 1.83
N VAL A 244 0.43 15.93 0.82
CA VAL A 244 1.12 15.14 -0.18
C VAL A 244 0.41 15.28 -1.52
N TYR A 245 1.17 15.09 -2.60
CA TYR A 245 0.64 14.96 -3.95
C TYR A 245 0.99 13.58 -4.51
N PHE A 246 -0.02 12.88 -5.01
CA PHE A 246 0.10 11.58 -5.65
C PHE A 246 0.31 11.71 -7.16
N GLY A 247 0.95 10.69 -7.74
CA GLY A 247 1.05 10.49 -9.17
C GLY A 247 1.41 9.05 -9.50
N VAL A 248 1.09 8.62 -10.71
CA VAL A 248 1.44 7.28 -11.21
C VAL A 248 2.01 7.41 -12.60
N TYR A 249 3.16 6.80 -12.82
CA TYR A 249 3.84 6.68 -14.11
C TYR A 249 3.81 5.23 -14.58
N GLN A 250 3.75 5.04 -15.88
CA GLN A 250 3.83 3.72 -16.49
C GLN A 250 5.29 3.23 -16.55
N GLY A 251 5.52 2.05 -17.14
CA GLY A 251 6.83 1.40 -17.18
C GLY A 251 7.81 2.00 -18.20
N LYS A 252 9.08 1.58 -18.06
CA LYS A 252 10.21 1.95 -18.90
C LYS A 252 9.98 1.74 -20.40
N SER A 253 9.39 0.61 -20.78
CA SER A 253 9.22 0.17 -22.17
C SER A 253 8.46 1.16 -23.05
N ILE A 254 7.64 2.02 -22.44
CA ILE A 254 6.85 3.06 -23.10
C ILE A 254 7.27 4.48 -22.70
N GLY A 255 8.43 4.62 -22.04
CA GLY A 255 9.05 5.92 -21.72
C GLY A 255 8.55 6.57 -20.43
N TYR A 256 8.02 5.78 -19.49
CA TYR A 256 7.50 6.26 -18.20
C TYR A 256 6.52 7.46 -18.28
N PRO A 257 5.53 7.49 -19.18
CA PRO A 257 4.56 8.59 -19.20
C PRO A 257 3.70 8.59 -17.93
N ILE A 258 3.23 9.77 -17.52
CA ILE A 258 2.20 9.88 -16.47
C ILE A 258 0.95 9.08 -16.90
N THR A 259 0.23 8.56 -15.93
CA THR A 259 -1.09 7.98 -16.14
C THR A 259 -2.05 8.41 -15.03
N LEU A 260 -3.35 8.28 -15.30
CA LEU A 260 -4.42 8.70 -14.41
C LEU A 260 -4.71 7.66 -13.31
N PHE A 261 -4.21 6.44 -13.46
CA PHE A 261 -4.52 5.34 -12.55
C PHE A 261 -3.36 4.37 -12.39
N LEU A 262 -3.33 3.73 -11.23
CA LEU A 262 -2.59 2.52 -10.98
C LEU A 262 -3.41 1.34 -11.50
N LYS A 263 -2.85 0.54 -12.42
CA LYS A 263 -3.40 -0.78 -12.71
C LYS A 263 -2.90 -1.76 -11.65
N ALA A 264 -3.80 -2.21 -10.79
CA ALA A 264 -3.50 -3.18 -9.73
C ALA A 264 -4.39 -4.40 -9.89
N ASP A 265 -3.80 -5.56 -9.66
CA ASP A 265 -4.48 -6.85 -9.65
C ASP A 265 -4.85 -7.32 -8.24
N PHE A 266 -4.72 -6.44 -7.26
CA PHE A 266 -5.14 -6.65 -5.87
C PHE A 266 -6.34 -5.76 -5.51
N ASP A 267 -7.21 -6.23 -4.63
CA ASP A 267 -8.30 -5.46 -3.96
C ASP A 267 -9.42 -4.84 -4.83
N LEU A 268 -9.44 -5.00 -6.16
CA LEU A 268 -10.53 -4.44 -6.99
C LEU A 268 -11.71 -5.40 -7.23
N PRO A 269 -12.95 -4.86 -7.34
CA PRO A 269 -14.17 -5.66 -7.44
C PRO A 269 -14.23 -6.59 -8.65
N GLY A 270 -13.83 -6.10 -9.83
CA GLY A 270 -13.85 -6.88 -11.08
C GLY A 270 -12.98 -8.13 -11.06
N HIS A 271 -12.08 -8.22 -10.07
CA HIS A 271 -11.18 -9.34 -9.85
C HIS A 271 -11.73 -10.38 -8.87
N VAL A 272 -12.66 -10.00 -8.00
CA VAL A 272 -13.34 -10.91 -7.05
C VAL A 272 -14.77 -11.27 -7.51
N GLY A 273 -15.09 -11.05 -8.79
CA GLY A 273 -16.42 -11.29 -9.34
C GLY A 273 -17.49 -10.29 -8.89
N ILE A 274 -17.10 -9.18 -8.24
CA ILE A 274 -18.03 -8.18 -7.72
C ILE A 274 -18.09 -7.01 -8.70
N SER A 275 -19.26 -6.71 -9.25
CA SER A 275 -19.43 -5.48 -10.03
C SER A 275 -19.60 -4.29 -9.08
N VAL A 276 -18.72 -3.28 -9.16
CA VAL A 276 -18.94 -1.97 -8.53
C VAL A 276 -19.38 -0.99 -9.61
N PRO A 277 -20.53 -0.31 -9.44
CA PRO A 277 -20.99 0.68 -10.40
C PRO A 277 -19.91 1.73 -10.68
N ASN A 278 -19.61 1.93 -11.96
CA ASN A 278 -18.60 2.88 -12.46
C ASN A 278 -17.14 2.56 -12.12
N ALA A 279 -16.83 1.39 -11.53
CA ALA A 279 -15.46 0.93 -11.42
C ALA A 279 -14.99 0.37 -12.77
N GLU A 280 -13.91 0.92 -13.31
CA GLU A 280 -13.21 0.28 -14.42
C GLU A 280 -12.34 -0.85 -13.87
N ASP A 281 -12.44 -2.04 -14.48
CA ASP A 281 -11.75 -3.22 -13.99
C ASP A 281 -10.26 -2.97 -13.78
N SER A 282 -9.78 -3.21 -12.54
CA SER A 282 -8.37 -3.13 -12.15
C SER A 282 -7.75 -1.72 -12.09
N LYS A 283 -8.54 -0.63 -12.18
CA LYS A 283 -8.02 0.74 -12.14
C LYS A 283 -8.25 1.46 -10.81
N TYR A 284 -7.16 1.90 -10.18
CA TYR A 284 -7.14 2.81 -9.04
C TYR A 284 -6.70 4.21 -9.49
N PHE A 285 -7.67 5.09 -9.73
CA PHE A 285 -7.43 6.46 -10.15
C PHE A 285 -6.83 7.31 -9.02
N VAL A 286 -5.84 8.11 -9.38
CA VAL A 286 -5.39 9.19 -8.51
C VAL A 286 -6.43 10.31 -8.51
N PRO A 287 -6.48 11.14 -7.47
CA PRO A 287 -5.83 10.98 -6.17
C PRO A 287 -6.62 10.05 -5.25
N ARG A 288 -7.90 9.78 -5.53
CA ARG A 288 -8.85 9.16 -4.58
C ARG A 288 -8.35 7.84 -4.01
N ALA A 289 -8.02 6.88 -4.88
CA ALA A 289 -7.59 5.54 -4.44
C ALA A 289 -6.27 5.60 -3.66
N CYS A 290 -5.35 6.46 -4.10
CA CYS A 290 -4.08 6.66 -3.41
C CYS A 290 -4.30 7.30 -2.03
N ALA A 291 -5.10 8.37 -1.94
CA ALA A 291 -5.42 9.04 -0.69
C ALA A 291 -6.10 8.10 0.32
N GLU A 292 -6.97 7.22 -0.16
CA GLU A 292 -7.62 6.20 0.66
C GLU A 292 -6.62 5.19 1.24
N CYS A 293 -5.67 4.74 0.41
CA CYS A 293 -4.57 3.86 0.81
C CYS A 293 -3.47 4.56 1.62
N HIS A 294 -3.45 5.90 1.68
CA HIS A 294 -2.39 6.70 2.30
C HIS A 294 -2.96 7.66 3.35
N GLY A 295 -3.94 7.20 4.13
CA GLY A 295 -4.28 7.82 5.41
C GLY A 295 -5.18 9.05 5.35
N HIS A 296 -5.70 9.44 4.19
CA HIS A 296 -6.72 10.50 4.11
C HIS A 296 -8.10 10.04 4.65
N SER A 297 -8.23 8.76 5.03
CA SER A 297 -9.50 8.13 5.42
C SER A 297 -9.90 8.26 6.89
N THR A 298 -9.55 9.37 7.54
CA THR A 298 -9.97 9.69 8.91
C THR A 298 -11.40 10.25 8.96
N ASN A 299 -12.16 9.96 10.02
CA ASN A 299 -13.44 10.62 10.34
C ASN A 299 -14.49 10.63 9.20
N GLY A 300 -14.53 9.58 8.36
CA GLY A 300 -15.49 9.46 7.26
C GLY A 300 -15.04 10.07 5.93
N LEU A 301 -13.85 10.67 5.86
CA LEU A 301 -13.26 11.26 4.65
C LEU A 301 -12.72 10.16 3.71
N LYS A 302 -13.58 9.45 2.98
CA LYS A 302 -13.20 8.24 2.19
C LYS A 302 -12.40 8.55 0.92
N GLY A 303 -11.15 9.01 1.06
CA GLY A 303 -10.29 9.40 -0.07
C GLY A 303 -10.77 10.65 -0.81
N GLN A 304 -11.83 11.30 -0.33
CA GLN A 304 -12.36 12.55 -0.85
C GLN A 304 -11.53 13.71 -0.33
N PRO A 305 -11.22 14.73 -1.15
CA PRO A 305 -10.59 15.95 -0.67
C PRO A 305 -11.54 16.71 0.28
N VAL A 306 -11.01 17.68 1.02
CA VAL A 306 -11.82 18.58 1.85
C VAL A 306 -11.95 19.98 1.23
N GLY A 307 -13.09 20.61 1.45
CA GLY A 307 -13.37 21.98 1.07
C GLY A 307 -12.86 23.00 2.10
N ALA A 308 -13.17 24.29 1.88
CA ALA A 308 -12.77 25.38 2.76
C ALA A 308 -13.39 25.32 4.17
N ASP A 309 -14.47 24.54 4.34
CA ASP A 309 -15.13 24.28 5.61
C ASP A 309 -14.67 22.97 6.29
N ASP A 310 -13.56 22.39 5.81
CA ASP A 310 -12.99 21.12 6.25
C ASP A 310 -13.94 19.91 6.14
N LYS A 311 -15.00 20.04 5.32
CA LYS A 311 -15.91 18.93 5.01
C LYS A 311 -15.48 18.21 3.73
N PRO A 312 -15.77 16.90 3.59
CA PRO A 312 -15.49 16.18 2.35
C PRO A 312 -16.24 16.83 1.18
N THR A 313 -15.53 16.99 0.06
CA THR A 313 -16.06 17.57 -1.18
C THR A 313 -15.75 16.65 -2.37
N GLU A 314 -16.57 16.73 -3.40
CA GLU A 314 -16.34 16.06 -4.70
C GLU A 314 -15.68 17.02 -5.72
N ASP A 315 -15.34 18.24 -5.32
CA ASP A 315 -14.61 19.18 -6.17
C ASP A 315 -13.11 18.94 -6.06
N PHE A 316 -12.57 18.17 -7.01
CA PHE A 316 -11.13 17.88 -7.11
C PHE A 316 -10.30 19.05 -7.67
N THR A 317 -10.97 20.10 -8.20
CA THR A 317 -10.32 21.31 -8.72
C THR A 317 -10.01 22.30 -7.60
N THR A 318 -10.83 22.35 -6.54
CA THR A 318 -10.61 23.25 -5.40
C THR A 318 -10.33 22.53 -4.07
N GLY A 319 -10.66 21.24 -3.98
CA GLY A 319 -10.45 20.44 -2.79
C GLY A 319 -8.98 20.12 -2.53
N ILE A 320 -8.66 19.89 -1.25
CA ILE A 320 -7.29 19.61 -0.77
C ILE A 320 -7.21 18.31 0.03
N TYR A 321 -6.05 17.66 -0.01
CA TYR A 321 -5.73 16.45 0.74
C TYR A 321 -4.95 16.74 2.02
N ARG A 322 -5.57 17.45 2.97
CA ARG A 322 -4.90 17.94 4.19
C ARG A 322 -4.49 16.83 5.19
N PHE A 323 -5.02 15.62 5.05
CA PHE A 323 -4.74 14.50 5.98
C PHE A 323 -4.03 13.32 5.32
N ALA A 324 -3.76 13.41 4.01
CA ALA A 324 -3.05 12.37 3.29
C ALA A 324 -1.58 12.35 3.72
N LYS A 325 -1.00 11.16 3.89
CA LYS A 325 0.36 10.98 4.41
C LYS A 325 1.04 9.73 3.87
N PRO A 326 2.37 9.73 3.72
CA PRO A 326 3.07 8.50 3.35
C PRO A 326 2.91 7.44 4.44
N ASN A 327 2.90 6.16 4.05
CA ASN A 327 2.85 5.05 5.00
C ASN A 327 4.26 4.60 5.36
N TYR A 328 4.48 4.28 6.64
CA TYR A 328 5.76 3.72 7.07
C TYR A 328 5.97 2.31 6.51
N LEU A 329 7.23 1.92 6.47
CA LEU A 329 7.72 0.62 6.04
C LEU A 329 7.74 -0.33 7.24
N ASP A 330 6.72 -1.18 7.34
CA ASP A 330 6.57 -2.13 8.45
C ASP A 330 7.28 -3.46 8.15
N THR A 331 8.61 -3.47 8.29
CA THR A 331 9.44 -4.66 8.05
C THR A 331 9.02 -5.85 8.90
N ASP A 332 8.58 -5.58 10.13
CA ASP A 332 8.14 -6.58 11.08
C ASP A 332 6.90 -7.33 10.60
N GLN A 333 5.90 -6.59 10.11
CA GLN A 333 4.71 -7.15 9.47
C GLN A 333 5.07 -7.94 8.21
N TRP A 334 6.00 -7.45 7.38
CA TRP A 334 6.40 -8.15 6.17
C TRP A 334 7.08 -9.49 6.46
N TYR A 335 7.87 -9.57 7.52
CA TYR A 335 8.41 -10.85 8.00
C TYR A 335 7.31 -11.79 8.50
N ASP A 336 6.29 -11.29 9.19
CA ASP A 336 5.15 -12.13 9.60
C ASP A 336 4.43 -12.73 8.38
N TRP A 337 4.22 -11.95 7.32
CA TRP A 337 3.59 -12.44 6.10
C TRP A 337 4.50 -13.34 5.28
N ARG A 338 5.82 -13.10 5.30
CA ARG A 338 6.80 -14.01 4.72
C ARG A 338 6.67 -15.41 5.32
N ASP A 339 6.52 -15.49 6.63
CA ASP A 339 6.45 -16.78 7.34
C ASP A 339 5.08 -17.47 7.18
N PHE A 340 4.01 -16.68 7.04
CA PHE A 340 2.64 -17.21 6.97
C PHE A 340 2.19 -17.51 5.54
N ASP A 341 2.23 -16.52 4.66
CA ASP A 341 1.61 -16.58 3.32
C ASP A 341 2.58 -16.85 2.19
N TYR A 342 3.88 -16.69 2.46
CA TYR A 342 4.93 -16.73 1.45
C TYR A 342 6.07 -17.62 1.90
N ARG A 343 5.72 -18.84 2.30
CA ARG A 343 6.66 -19.81 2.86
C ARG A 343 7.83 -20.08 1.92
N GLY A 344 7.61 -20.01 0.61
CA GLY A 344 8.67 -20.05 -0.40
C GLY A 344 9.73 -18.97 -0.23
N VAL A 345 9.34 -17.73 0.09
CA VAL A 345 10.29 -16.61 0.33
C VAL A 345 11.10 -16.86 1.61
N SER A 346 10.50 -17.46 2.65
CA SER A 346 11.23 -17.79 3.88
C SER A 346 12.43 -18.72 3.63
N GLY A 347 12.38 -19.56 2.59
CA GLY A 347 13.47 -20.45 2.19
C GLY A 347 14.36 -19.96 1.05
N SER A 348 14.11 -18.78 0.47
CA SER A 348 14.77 -18.37 -0.79
C SER A 348 16.10 -17.63 -0.62
N LEU A 349 16.75 -17.18 -1.69
CA LEU A 349 17.96 -16.35 -1.56
C LEU A 349 17.68 -14.90 -1.12
N ASN A 350 16.43 -14.45 -1.25
CA ASN A 350 16.04 -13.07 -1.05
C ASN A 350 15.30 -12.91 0.28
N ASP A 351 15.62 -11.88 1.07
CA ASP A 351 14.92 -11.59 2.34
C ASP A 351 14.07 -10.31 2.28
N VAL A 352 13.30 -10.06 3.34
CA VAL A 352 12.41 -8.90 3.47
C VAL A 352 13.16 -7.58 3.27
N VAL A 353 14.30 -7.42 3.93
CA VAL A 353 15.22 -6.29 3.71
C VAL A 353 16.21 -6.71 2.63
N PHE A 354 15.77 -6.65 1.37
CA PHE A 354 16.47 -7.24 0.23
C PHE A 354 17.93 -6.81 0.14
N ASP A 355 18.20 -5.51 0.30
CA ASP A 355 19.55 -4.95 0.20
C ASP A 355 20.52 -5.45 1.28
N GLY A 356 20.00 -5.98 2.38
CA GLY A 356 20.77 -6.50 3.50
C GLY A 356 21.19 -7.97 3.37
N GLY A 357 20.62 -8.69 2.41
CA GLY A 357 20.75 -10.14 2.35
C GLY A 357 20.06 -10.85 3.52
N ARG A 358 20.37 -12.14 3.71
CA ARG A 358 19.75 -13.00 4.73
C ARG A 358 20.43 -12.97 6.10
N ASP A 359 21.70 -12.59 6.15
CA ASP A 359 22.46 -12.55 7.39
C ASP A 359 22.11 -11.27 8.14
N THR A 360 21.15 -11.38 9.07
CA THR A 360 20.65 -10.24 9.86
C THR A 360 21.68 -9.65 10.80
N ASP A 361 22.78 -10.37 11.06
CA ASP A 361 23.89 -9.91 11.90
C ASP A 361 25.00 -9.25 11.06
N SER A 362 24.85 -9.22 9.72
CA SER A 362 25.85 -8.66 8.82
C SER A 362 25.85 -7.12 8.83
N PRO A 363 27.01 -6.48 8.59
CA PRO A 363 27.08 -5.03 8.39
C PRO A 363 26.21 -4.51 7.24
N ASP A 364 26.02 -5.31 6.19
CA ASP A 364 25.18 -4.94 5.05
C ASP A 364 23.69 -4.92 5.42
N TYR A 365 23.24 -5.89 6.22
CA TYR A 365 21.88 -5.87 6.76
C TYR A 365 21.63 -4.66 7.65
N SER A 366 22.53 -4.39 8.60
CA SER A 366 22.42 -3.22 9.47
C SER A 366 22.38 -1.92 8.66
N ARG A 367 23.24 -1.80 7.64
CA ARG A 367 23.25 -0.66 6.71
C ARG A 367 21.94 -0.53 5.93
N ALA A 368 21.38 -1.62 5.43
CA ALA A 368 20.11 -1.60 4.68
C ALA A 368 18.94 -1.20 5.61
N PHE A 369 18.93 -1.75 6.82
CA PHE A 369 17.93 -1.45 7.84
C PHE A 369 17.99 0.01 8.29
N ASP A 370 19.19 0.58 8.43
CA ASP A 370 19.41 2.00 8.74
C ASP A 370 18.76 2.92 7.69
N VAL A 371 18.80 2.55 6.41
CA VAL A 371 18.13 3.31 5.35
C VAL A 371 16.60 3.27 5.53
N ILE A 372 16.03 2.11 5.85
CA ILE A 372 14.61 1.98 6.20
C ILE A 372 14.28 2.83 7.44
N ARG A 373 15.14 2.83 8.47
CA ARG A 373 14.93 3.67 9.66
C ARG A 373 14.92 5.16 9.32
N LYS A 374 15.80 5.63 8.44
CA LYS A 374 15.83 7.02 7.95
C LYS A 374 14.57 7.38 7.14
N LEU A 375 14.13 6.47 6.26
CA LEU A 375 12.88 6.62 5.51
C LEU A 375 11.69 6.72 6.48
N ASN A 376 11.56 5.79 7.42
CA ASN A 376 10.50 5.79 8.44
C ASN A 376 10.56 7.01 9.37
N THR A 377 11.76 7.51 9.70
CA THR A 377 11.92 8.75 10.48
C THR A 377 11.31 9.93 9.71
N THR A 378 11.61 10.04 8.42
CA THR A 378 11.03 11.09 7.57
C THR A 378 9.51 10.94 7.48
N ILE A 379 9.02 9.73 7.20
CA ILE A 379 7.59 9.42 7.08
C ILE A 379 6.83 9.72 8.38
N ALA A 380 7.41 9.39 9.54
CA ALA A 380 6.80 9.66 10.84
C ALA A 380 6.66 11.17 11.10
N LEU A 381 7.66 11.98 10.71
CA LEU A 381 7.57 13.44 10.79
C LEU A 381 6.43 13.97 9.92
N GLU A 382 6.33 13.52 8.67
CA GLU A 382 5.24 13.93 7.76
C GLU A 382 3.86 13.43 8.22
N SER A 383 3.80 12.27 8.88
CA SER A 383 2.56 11.72 9.41
C SER A 383 2.02 12.56 10.57
N VAL A 384 2.90 13.10 11.41
CA VAL A 384 2.56 13.99 12.53
C VAL A 384 2.04 15.33 12.04
N THR A 385 2.66 15.91 11.00
CA THR A 385 2.22 17.21 10.46
C THR A 385 0.88 17.11 9.75
N ALA A 386 0.52 15.93 9.25
CA ALA A 386 -0.75 15.64 8.59
C ALA A 386 -1.89 15.21 9.55
N GLU A 387 -1.68 15.24 10.87
CA GLU A 387 -2.76 14.95 11.82
C GLU A 387 -3.84 16.03 11.82
N ALA A 388 -5.10 15.60 11.82
CA ALA A 388 -6.22 16.50 12.01
C ALA A 388 -6.24 17.07 13.44
N ASP A 389 -5.90 16.23 14.42
CA ASP A 389 -5.73 16.60 15.83
C ASP A 389 -4.45 15.94 16.37
N PRO A 390 -3.38 16.73 16.62
CA PRO A 390 -2.15 16.21 17.21
C PRO A 390 -2.32 15.56 18.59
N ALA A 391 -3.38 15.89 19.34
CA ALA A 391 -3.67 15.28 20.64
C ALA A 391 -4.26 13.87 20.50
N THR A 392 -4.82 13.54 19.34
CA THR A 392 -5.43 12.24 19.04
C THR A 392 -4.83 11.66 17.76
N PRO A 393 -3.54 11.23 17.77
CA PRO A 393 -2.87 10.76 16.56
C PRO A 393 -3.53 9.53 15.96
N THR A 394 -3.56 9.42 14.63
CA THR A 394 -4.10 8.22 13.97
C THR A 394 -3.25 6.99 14.24
N PHE A 395 -3.83 5.81 14.06
CA PHE A 395 -3.13 4.52 14.15
C PHE A 395 -1.83 4.47 13.33
N SER A 396 -1.82 5.06 12.12
CA SER A 396 -0.64 5.07 11.26
C SER A 396 0.53 5.85 11.87
N THR A 397 0.26 6.98 12.51
CA THR A 397 1.28 7.78 13.21
C THR A 397 1.76 7.09 14.48
N LEU A 398 0.83 6.51 15.26
CA LEU A 398 1.20 5.73 16.44
C LEU A 398 2.07 4.52 16.07
N ALA A 399 1.72 3.81 15.01
CA ALA A 399 2.47 2.65 14.52
C ALA A 399 3.86 3.04 14.00
N ALA A 400 3.97 4.12 13.21
CA ALA A 400 5.28 4.61 12.75
C ALA A 400 6.18 5.00 13.94
N ARG A 401 5.65 5.70 14.94
CA ARG A 401 6.39 6.05 16.17
C ARG A 401 6.81 4.80 16.95
N LYS A 402 5.92 3.83 17.09
CA LYS A 402 6.20 2.57 17.79
C LYS A 402 7.29 1.76 17.10
N TRP A 403 7.21 1.62 15.78
CA TRP A 403 8.23 0.94 14.98
C TRP A 403 9.60 1.61 15.17
N LEU A 404 9.66 2.95 15.06
CA LEU A 404 10.91 3.69 15.28
C LEU A 404 11.47 3.51 16.70
N ALA A 405 10.61 3.53 17.72
CA ALA A 405 11.02 3.32 19.10
C ALA A 405 11.59 1.91 19.33
N LEU A 406 10.95 0.88 18.77
CA LEU A 406 11.41 -0.50 18.87
C LEU A 406 12.74 -0.74 18.14
N HIS A 407 12.96 -0.03 17.05
CA HIS A 407 14.13 -0.20 16.17
C HIS A 407 15.20 0.88 16.33
N GLN A 408 15.10 1.76 17.33
CA GLN A 408 16.03 2.88 17.50
C GLN A 408 17.49 2.42 17.55
N ASN A 409 17.74 1.30 18.23
CA ASN A 409 19.07 0.72 18.43
C ASN A 409 19.13 -0.75 18.00
N SER A 410 18.25 -1.17 17.08
CA SER A 410 18.11 -2.58 16.72
C SER A 410 17.50 -2.75 15.33
N ASP A 411 18.13 -3.58 14.52
CA ASP A 411 17.71 -4.05 13.19
C ASP A 411 16.97 -5.40 13.24
N THR A 412 17.00 -6.08 14.39
CA THR A 412 16.27 -7.34 14.58
C THR A 412 14.76 -7.14 14.46
N ARG A 413 14.10 -8.01 13.70
CA ARG A 413 12.63 -8.15 13.71
C ARG A 413 12.09 -8.24 15.13
N LYS A 414 11.00 -7.53 15.43
CA LYS A 414 10.35 -7.59 16.73
C LYS A 414 9.14 -8.53 16.69
N PRO A 415 8.87 -9.31 17.74
CA PRO A 415 7.67 -10.14 17.80
C PRO A 415 6.42 -9.27 17.97
N TYR A 416 5.26 -9.74 17.49
CA TYR A 416 3.97 -9.03 17.64
C TYR A 416 3.62 -8.65 19.08
N SER A 417 4.11 -9.42 20.07
CA SER A 417 3.87 -9.19 21.51
C SER A 417 4.39 -7.85 22.04
N VAL A 418 5.35 -7.21 21.36
CA VAL A 418 5.91 -5.92 21.80
C VAL A 418 5.48 -4.74 20.92
N ARG A 419 4.68 -4.98 19.88
CA ARG A 419 4.29 -3.99 18.86
C ARG A 419 3.03 -3.20 19.22
N SER A 420 2.47 -3.40 20.43
CA SER A 420 1.30 -2.67 20.89
C SER A 420 1.44 -1.15 20.73
N ILE A 421 0.37 -0.52 20.28
CA ILE A 421 0.19 0.93 20.20
C ILE A 421 -0.97 1.36 21.09
N GLY A 422 -1.08 2.66 21.35
CA GLY A 422 -2.12 3.20 22.24
C GLY A 422 -1.77 3.03 23.72
N ASN A 423 -2.80 3.06 24.58
CA ASN A 423 -2.63 3.03 26.04
C ASN A 423 -2.63 1.61 26.62
N GLU A 424 -3.32 0.67 25.97
CA GLU A 424 -3.41 -0.72 26.41
C GLU A 424 -2.44 -1.61 25.65
N ASN A 425 -1.69 -2.43 26.39
CA ASN A 425 -0.78 -3.42 25.81
C ASN A 425 -1.41 -4.80 25.81
N TRP A 426 -1.08 -5.58 24.79
CA TRP A 426 -1.35 -7.01 24.78
C TRP A 426 -0.47 -7.72 25.83
N ASN A 427 -1.06 -8.63 26.61
CA ASN A 427 -0.32 -9.36 27.64
C ASN A 427 0.47 -10.52 27.03
N ALA A 428 1.77 -10.31 26.84
CA ALA A 428 2.67 -11.31 26.26
C ALA A 428 2.74 -12.63 27.05
N ALA A 429 2.40 -12.65 28.34
CA ALA A 429 2.35 -13.86 29.15
C ALA A 429 1.02 -14.62 29.02
N ASN A 430 -0.02 -14.00 28.47
CA ASN A 430 -1.30 -14.64 28.22
C ASN A 430 -1.30 -15.30 26.84
N VAL A 431 -1.27 -16.64 26.82
CA VAL A 431 -1.22 -17.45 25.60
C VAL A 431 -2.44 -17.24 24.69
N ASP A 432 -3.62 -17.02 25.27
CA ASP A 432 -4.85 -16.80 24.51
C ASP A 432 -4.84 -15.41 23.85
N GLU A 433 -4.35 -14.37 24.56
CA GLU A 433 -4.18 -13.04 23.97
C GLU A 433 -3.16 -13.05 22.82
N MET A 434 -2.03 -13.73 23.00
CA MET A 434 -1.02 -13.84 21.93
C MET A 434 -1.54 -14.65 20.73
N ARG A 435 -2.33 -15.70 21.00
CA ARG A 435 -2.97 -16.48 19.95
C ARG A 435 -3.98 -15.64 19.17
N LEU A 436 -4.79 -14.84 19.85
CA LEU A 436 -5.74 -13.92 19.24
C LEU A 436 -5.02 -12.88 18.40
N LEU A 437 -4.02 -12.19 18.96
CA LEU A 437 -3.25 -11.17 18.26
C LEU A 437 -2.59 -11.74 16.99
N ARG A 438 -2.04 -12.96 17.05
CA ARG A 438 -1.49 -13.63 15.87
C ARG A 438 -2.54 -13.84 14.77
N LEU A 439 -3.72 -14.34 15.13
CA LEU A 439 -4.81 -14.57 14.16
C LEU A 439 -5.30 -13.24 13.56
N LEU A 440 -5.49 -12.21 14.39
CA LEU A 440 -5.87 -10.88 13.93
C LEU A 440 -4.79 -10.24 13.04
N ASN A 441 -3.50 -10.42 13.35
CA ASN A 441 -2.40 -9.94 12.52
C ASN A 441 -2.35 -10.62 11.14
N ASN A 442 -2.58 -11.94 11.11
CA ASN A 442 -2.56 -12.74 9.89
C ASN A 442 -3.72 -12.40 8.93
N HIS A 443 -4.91 -12.14 9.48
CA HIS A 443 -6.12 -11.99 8.68
C HIS A 443 -6.67 -10.55 8.63
N CYS A 444 -6.68 -9.83 9.75
CA CYS A 444 -7.36 -8.53 9.88
C CYS A 444 -6.44 -7.33 9.66
N PHE A 445 -5.17 -7.38 10.10
CA PHE A 445 -4.25 -6.25 9.95
C PHE A 445 -3.80 -6.03 8.50
N ARG A 446 -4.04 -7.02 7.65
CA ARG A 446 -3.37 -7.17 6.38
C ARG A 446 -3.75 -6.17 5.29
N CYS A 447 -5.05 -5.98 5.06
CA CYS A 447 -5.53 -5.23 3.90
C CYS A 447 -5.31 -3.72 4.08
N HIS A 448 -5.49 -3.22 5.31
CA HIS A 448 -5.39 -1.80 5.62
C HIS A 448 -4.15 -1.42 6.44
N SER A 449 -3.36 -2.37 6.96
CA SER A 449 -2.27 -2.09 7.91
C SER A 449 -2.76 -1.11 8.99
N SER A 450 -1.97 -0.12 9.37
CA SER A 450 -2.28 0.87 10.40
C SER A 450 -3.16 2.04 9.90
N LEU A 451 -3.83 1.95 8.75
CA LEU A 451 -4.54 3.10 8.17
C LEU A 451 -5.89 3.40 8.83
N ARG A 452 -6.74 2.37 8.96
CA ARG A 452 -8.13 2.51 9.42
C ARG A 452 -8.41 1.81 10.74
N TYR A 453 -7.65 0.77 11.00
CA TYR A 453 -7.77 -0.10 12.16
C TYR A 453 -6.41 -0.76 12.36
N ASN A 454 -5.97 -0.88 13.60
CA ASN A 454 -4.71 -1.54 13.90
C ASN A 454 -4.93 -2.57 15.01
N VAL A 455 -4.61 -3.83 14.73
CA VAL A 455 -4.78 -4.94 15.67
C VAL A 455 -3.83 -4.85 16.87
N PHE A 456 -2.77 -4.05 16.75
CA PHE A 456 -1.85 -3.76 17.83
C PHE A 456 -2.38 -2.71 18.81
N ASP A 457 -3.48 -2.03 18.48
CA ASP A 457 -4.25 -1.21 19.42
C ASP A 457 -5.31 -2.08 20.09
N LYS A 458 -5.03 -2.54 21.32
CA LYS A 458 -5.93 -3.45 22.04
C LYS A 458 -7.27 -2.79 22.37
N GLU A 459 -7.27 -1.50 22.69
CA GLU A 459 -8.49 -0.75 23.00
C GLU A 459 -9.40 -0.68 21.76
N ALA A 460 -8.83 -0.43 20.58
CA ALA A 460 -9.57 -0.43 19.32
C ALA A 460 -10.16 -1.81 18.99
N VAL A 461 -9.41 -2.90 19.25
CA VAL A 461 -9.90 -4.29 19.06
C VAL A 461 -11.10 -4.56 19.98
N GLU A 462 -10.96 -4.25 21.26
CA GLU A 462 -12.03 -4.44 22.25
C GLU A 462 -13.24 -3.54 21.97
N GLN A 463 -13.04 -2.32 21.47
CA GLN A 463 -14.12 -1.45 21.03
C GLN A 463 -14.89 -2.08 19.87
N ARG A 464 -14.20 -2.51 18.80
CA ARG A 464 -14.83 -3.14 17.63
C ARG A 464 -15.53 -4.45 17.99
N LYS A 465 -15.02 -5.19 18.96
CA LYS A 465 -15.67 -6.35 19.55
C LYS A 465 -16.97 -5.96 20.27
N ARG A 466 -16.94 -4.98 21.17
CA ARG A 466 -18.15 -4.50 21.88
C ARG A 466 -19.23 -3.99 20.92
N GLU A 467 -18.82 -3.37 19.83
CA GLU A 467 -19.70 -2.91 18.76
C GLU A 467 -20.22 -4.04 17.84
N GLY A 468 -19.80 -5.30 18.05
CA GLY A 468 -20.17 -6.46 17.22
C GLY A 468 -19.57 -6.43 15.81
N VAL A 469 -18.65 -5.52 15.53
CA VAL A 469 -18.11 -5.28 14.18
C VAL A 469 -17.30 -6.48 13.70
N ILE A 470 -16.39 -6.98 14.54
CA ILE A 470 -15.52 -8.10 14.16
C ILE A 470 -16.37 -9.34 13.84
N GLU A 471 -17.35 -9.64 14.69
CA GLU A 471 -18.27 -10.74 14.48
C GLU A 471 -19.08 -10.59 13.18
N ALA A 472 -19.63 -9.40 12.93
CA ALA A 472 -20.36 -9.13 11.69
C ALA A 472 -19.49 -9.37 10.45
N PHE A 473 -18.24 -8.90 10.43
CA PHE A 473 -17.33 -9.10 9.30
C PHE A 473 -16.94 -10.57 9.12
N LEU A 474 -16.71 -11.30 10.22
CA LEU A 474 -16.34 -12.72 10.17
C LEU A 474 -17.50 -13.64 9.78
N ASN A 475 -18.74 -13.19 9.96
CA ASN A 475 -19.95 -13.91 9.58
C ASN A 475 -20.60 -13.39 8.28
N ALA A 476 -20.11 -12.27 7.74
CA ALA A 476 -20.63 -11.71 6.50
C ALA A 476 -20.25 -12.61 5.32
N GLN A 477 -21.25 -13.06 4.57
CA GLN A 477 -21.05 -13.65 3.26
C GLN A 477 -21.04 -12.54 2.20
N ILE A 478 -20.06 -12.57 1.31
CA ILE A 478 -19.92 -11.58 0.24
C ILE A 478 -20.71 -12.07 -0.98
N PRO A 479 -21.66 -11.27 -1.52
CA PRO A 479 -22.36 -11.63 -2.74
C PRO A 479 -21.40 -11.76 -3.93
N ASP A 480 -21.59 -12.77 -4.78
CA ASP A 480 -20.72 -13.07 -5.93
C ASP A 480 -21.06 -12.31 -7.23
N GLY A 481 -21.91 -11.29 -7.14
CA GLY A 481 -22.40 -10.51 -8.29
C GLY A 481 -23.45 -11.21 -9.16
N ASN A 482 -23.68 -12.52 -8.99
CA ASN A 482 -24.65 -13.32 -9.74
C ASN A 482 -25.87 -13.75 -8.90
N GLY A 483 -26.06 -13.15 -7.73
CA GLY A 483 -27.12 -13.50 -6.79
C GLY A 483 -26.78 -14.70 -5.89
N GLY A 484 -25.57 -15.24 -5.97
CA GLY A 484 -25.01 -16.19 -5.02
C GLY A 484 -24.13 -15.50 -3.97
N PHE A 485 -23.49 -16.31 -3.13
CA PHE A 485 -22.49 -15.87 -2.17
C PHE A 485 -21.16 -16.55 -2.49
N LEU A 486 -20.05 -15.82 -2.37
CA LEU A 486 -18.72 -16.42 -2.48
C LEU A 486 -18.59 -17.55 -1.42
N PRO A 487 -18.08 -18.73 -1.81
CA PRO A 487 -17.95 -19.86 -0.89
C PRO A 487 -16.95 -19.55 0.23
N GLY A 488 -17.38 -19.68 1.49
CA GLY A 488 -16.55 -19.45 2.68
C GLY A 488 -16.50 -18.00 3.17
N ASN A 489 -15.76 -17.75 4.26
CA ASN A 489 -15.50 -16.39 4.75
C ASN A 489 -14.35 -15.80 3.93
N VAL A 490 -14.61 -15.50 2.65
CA VAL A 490 -13.61 -14.96 1.73
C VAL A 490 -13.23 -13.56 2.21
N MET A 491 -11.95 -13.40 2.53
CA MET A 491 -11.37 -12.12 2.93
C MET A 491 -11.11 -11.27 1.67
N PRO A 492 -11.08 -9.93 1.80
CA PRO A 492 -10.63 -9.07 0.71
C PRO A 492 -9.29 -9.58 0.14
N GLN A 493 -9.14 -9.50 -1.18
CA GLN A 493 -8.05 -10.07 -1.99
C GLN A 493 -8.19 -11.55 -2.38
N GLY A 494 -9.25 -12.26 -1.98
CA GLY A 494 -9.49 -13.65 -2.41
C GLY A 494 -8.86 -14.73 -1.53
N ARG A 495 -8.46 -14.36 -0.31
CA ARG A 495 -7.97 -15.29 0.71
C ARG A 495 -9.12 -15.99 1.41
N VAL A 496 -8.85 -17.17 1.95
CA VAL A 496 -9.80 -17.89 2.81
C VAL A 496 -9.35 -17.87 4.27
N LEU A 497 -10.24 -17.39 5.12
CA LEU A 497 -10.19 -17.65 6.54
C LEU A 497 -10.88 -19.00 6.81
N SER A 498 -10.11 -19.97 7.31
CA SER A 498 -10.66 -21.29 7.65
C SER A 498 -11.76 -21.17 8.70
N VAL A 499 -12.71 -22.11 8.69
CA VAL A 499 -13.82 -22.12 9.67
C VAL A 499 -13.25 -22.29 11.09
N GLU A 500 -12.19 -23.07 11.22
CA GLU A 500 -11.47 -23.31 12.48
C GLU A 500 -10.84 -22.02 13.01
N GLU A 501 -10.10 -21.28 12.19
CA GLU A 501 -9.48 -20.02 12.61
C GLU A 501 -10.51 -18.94 12.91
N LYS A 502 -11.58 -18.84 12.12
CA LYS A 502 -12.72 -17.97 12.41
C LYS A 502 -13.31 -18.27 13.79
N ASN A 503 -13.66 -19.53 14.04
CA ASN A 503 -14.30 -19.94 15.29
C ASN A 503 -13.34 -19.71 16.47
N GLU A 504 -12.04 -19.92 16.26
CA GLU A 504 -11.04 -19.64 17.27
C GLU A 504 -10.91 -18.14 17.57
N ILE A 505 -10.94 -17.25 16.57
CA ILE A 505 -10.98 -15.80 16.79
C ILE A 505 -12.19 -15.43 17.64
N LEU A 506 -13.38 -15.94 17.29
CA LEU A 506 -14.61 -15.63 18.01
C LEU A 506 -14.59 -16.16 19.44
N ARG A 507 -14.10 -17.39 19.66
CA ARG A 507 -13.88 -17.96 21.00
C ARG A 507 -12.92 -17.10 21.83
N LEU A 508 -11.78 -16.71 21.27
CA LEU A 508 -10.76 -15.92 21.96
C LEU A 508 -11.21 -14.48 22.26
N LEU A 509 -12.08 -13.92 21.42
CA LEU A 509 -12.76 -12.66 21.71
C LEU A 509 -13.83 -12.80 22.80
N GLY A 510 -14.18 -14.02 23.21
CA GLY A 510 -15.27 -14.27 24.16
C GLY A 510 -16.65 -14.01 23.57
N VAL A 511 -16.79 -14.09 22.24
CA VAL A 511 -18.08 -14.05 21.55
C VAL A 511 -18.75 -15.40 21.78
N VAL A 512 -19.80 -15.42 22.60
CA VAL A 512 -20.56 -16.64 22.89
C VAL A 512 -21.59 -16.81 21.78
N PHE A 513 -21.44 -17.86 20.97
CA PHE A 513 -22.48 -18.28 20.05
C PHE A 513 -23.67 -18.83 20.86
N PRO A 514 -24.89 -18.29 20.69
CA PRO A 514 -26.09 -18.88 21.26
C PRO A 514 -26.38 -20.28 20.69
#